data_AF-A0A0A7I8H2-F1
#
_entry.id   AF-A0A0A7I8H2-F1
#
_cell.length_a   1.000
_cell.length_b   1.000
_cell.length_c   1.000
_cell.angle_alpha   90.00
_cell.angle_beta   90.00
_cell.angle_gamma   90.00
#
_symmetry.space_group_name_H-M   'P 1'
#
loop_
_entity.id
_entity.type
_entity.pdbx_description
1 polymer ?
#
loop_
_entity_poly.entity_id
_entity_poly.type
_entity_poly.pdbx_seq_one_letter_code
_entity_poly.pdbx_strand_id
1 'polypeptide(L)' 'MTAALASLQARRIGKPIMLTLEDIREQRDTIERTFGTRESLEDKRDIIGLTLDERIALRNLEDLDYLEGC' A
#
# COMPACT_ATOMS: atom_id res chain seq x y z
N MET A 1 -28.22 36.21 -23.52
CA MET A 1 -28.07 35.53 -22.22
C MET A 1 -26.70 34.88 -22.22
N THR A 2 -25.77 35.39 -21.42
CA THR A 2 -24.39 34.89 -21.37
C THR A 2 -24.17 34.35 -19.97
N ALA A 3 -24.23 33.03 -19.82
CA ALA A 3 -23.91 32.37 -18.57
C ALA A 3 -22.39 32.47 -18.37
N ALA A 4 -21.96 33.29 -17.41
CA ALA A 4 -20.57 33.34 -16.99
C ALA A 4 -20.20 31.97 -16.39
N LEU A 5 -19.29 31.25 -17.03
CA LEU A 5 -18.66 30.06 -16.47
C LEU A 5 -17.92 30.47 -15.21
N ALA A 6 -18.48 30.12 -14.05
CA ALA A 6 -17.83 30.32 -12.77
C ALA A 6 -16.45 29.64 -12.83
N SER A 7 -15.39 30.41 -12.57
CA SER A 7 -14.03 29.90 -12.52
C SER A 7 -13.96 28.77 -11.49
N LEU A 8 -13.62 27.56 -11.92
CA LEU A 8 -13.37 26.43 -11.01
C LEU A 8 -12.18 26.79 -10.12
N GLN A 9 -12.45 27.26 -8.90
CA GLN A 9 -11.42 27.44 -7.89
C GLN A 9 -10.86 26.07 -7.51
N ALA A 10 -9.57 25.86 -7.76
CA ALA A 10 -8.86 24.68 -7.31
C ALA A 10 -9.00 24.54 -5.78
N ARG A 11 -9.63 23.47 -5.32
CA ARG A 11 -9.73 23.16 -3.90
C ARG A 11 -8.40 22.57 -3.43
N ARG A 12 -7.88 23.07 -2.32
CA ARG A 12 -6.69 22.48 -1.68
C ARG A 12 -7.09 21.14 -1.06
N ILE A 13 -6.58 20.06 -1.61
CA ILE A 13 -6.49 18.77 -0.93
C ILE A 13 -5.47 18.97 0.20
N GLY A 14 -5.74 18.49 1.41
CA GLY A 14 -4.98 18.81 2.63
C GLY A 14 -3.48 18.49 2.56
N LYS A 15 -2.76 18.68 3.69
CA LYS A 15 -1.34 18.31 3.74
C LYS A 15 -1.18 16.81 3.48
N PRO A 16 -0.18 16.39 2.68
CA PRO A 16 0.10 14.98 2.48
C PRO A 16 0.47 14.33 3.82
N ILE A 17 -0.07 13.13 4.07
CA ILE A 17 0.38 12.29 5.17
C ILE A 17 1.68 11.65 4.70
N MET A 18 2.80 12.01 5.35
CA MET A 18 4.09 11.37 5.12
C MET A 18 4.20 10.20 6.09
N LEU A 19 4.36 8.99 5.56
CA LEU A 19 4.73 7.84 6.39
C LEU A 19 6.18 8.02 6.84
N THR A 20 6.44 7.79 8.12
CA THR A 20 7.81 7.65 8.63
C THR A 20 8.33 6.25 8.33
N LEU A 21 9.66 6.07 8.40
CA LEU A 21 10.26 4.73 8.29
C LEU A 21 9.80 3.79 9.42
N GLU A 22 9.46 4.33 10.59
CA GLU A 22 8.91 3.55 11.69
C GLU A 22 7.49 3.06 11.36
N ASP A 23 6.64 3.91 10.77
CA ASP A 23 5.29 3.52 10.35
C ASP A 23 5.33 2.41 9.28
N ILE A 24 6.26 2.52 8.33
CA ILE A 24 6.46 1.53 7.26
C ILE A 24 6.86 0.17 7.85
N ARG A 25 7.80 0.17 8.81
CA ARG A 25 8.25 -1.05 9.50
C ARG A 25 7.16 -1.67 10.35
N GLU A 26 6.38 -0.86 11.07
CA GLU A 26 5.26 -1.37 11.88
C GLU A 26 4.19 -2.03 11.00
N GLN A 27 3.93 -1.45 9.82
CA GLN A 27 3.03 -2.06 8.83
C GLN A 27 3.58 -3.39 8.31
N ARG A 28 4.87 -3.45 7.96
CA ARG A 28 5.53 -4.71 7.56
C ARG A 28 5.39 -5.77 8.64
N ASP A 29 5.80 -5.46 9.87
CA ASP A 29 5.73 -6.38 11.01
C ASP A 29 4.31 -6.91 11.23
N THR A 30 3.31 -6.06 11.05
CA THR A 30 1.90 -6.45 11.20
C THR A 30 1.46 -7.42 10.12
N ILE A 31 1.84 -7.18 8.86
CA ILE A 31 1.53 -8.07 7.75
C ILE A 31 2.24 -9.41 7.92
N GLU A 32 3.53 -9.39 8.23
CA GLU A 32 4.35 -10.60 8.37
C GLU A 32 3.88 -11.48 9.54
N ARG A 33 3.46 -10.89 10.66
CA ARG A 33 2.87 -11.64 11.78
C ARG A 33 1.55 -12.32 11.43
N THR A 34 0.79 -11.74 10.49
CA THR A 34 -0.56 -12.22 10.16
C THR A 34 -0.54 -13.24 9.02
N PHE A 35 0.25 -12.97 7.97
CA PHE A 35 0.22 -13.72 6.72
C PHE A 35 1.54 -14.45 6.42
N GLY A 36 2.61 -14.18 7.17
CA GLY A 36 3.95 -14.67 6.90
C GLY A 36 4.80 -13.70 6.08
N THR A 37 6.07 -14.04 5.93
CA THR A 37 7.03 -13.23 5.16
C THR A 37 6.72 -13.26 3.67
N ARG A 38 7.31 -12.31 2.93
CA ARG A 38 7.22 -12.27 1.46
C ARG A 38 7.61 -13.61 0.83
N GLU A 39 8.77 -14.16 1.21
CA GLU A 39 9.27 -15.44 0.72
C GLU A 39 8.27 -16.58 0.99
N SER A 40 7.71 -16.65 2.20
CA SER A 40 6.71 -17.67 2.54
C SER A 40 5.43 -17.56 1.71
N LEU A 41 5.01 -16.33 1.37
CA LEU A 41 3.84 -16.10 0.52
C LEU A 41 4.13 -16.41 -0.95
N GLU A 42 5.32 -16.11 -1.44
CA GLU A 42 5.76 -16.47 -2.80
C GLU A 42 5.85 -18.00 -2.96
N ASP A 43 6.44 -18.70 -1.99
CA ASP A 43 6.49 -20.16 -1.97
C ASP A 43 5.08 -20.77 -1.95
N LYS A 44 4.19 -20.25 -1.09
CA LYS A 44 2.81 -20.73 -1.00
C LYS A 44 2.04 -20.52 -2.31
N ARG A 45 2.23 -19.36 -2.96
CA ARG A 45 1.64 -19.05 -4.26
C ARG A 45 2.01 -20.11 -5.28
N ASP A 46 3.28 -20.51 -5.30
CA ASP A 46 3.82 -21.39 -6.33
C ASP A 46 3.43 -22.86 -6.09
N ILE A 47 3.20 -23.27 -4.84
CA ILE A 47 2.81 -24.65 -4.49
C ILE A 47 1.29 -24.86 -4.57
N ILE A 48 0.50 -24.05 -3.87
CA ILE A 48 -0.94 -24.28 -3.68
C ILE A 48 -1.82 -23.10 -4.07
N GLY A 49 -1.21 -21.93 -4.31
CA GLY A 49 -1.91 -20.68 -4.57
C GLY A 49 -2.29 -19.91 -3.30
N LEU A 50 -2.50 -18.61 -3.46
CA LEU A 50 -2.84 -17.69 -2.37
C LEU A 50 -4.35 -17.42 -2.31
N THR A 51 -4.85 -17.27 -1.08
CA THR A 51 -6.15 -16.65 -0.80
C THR A 51 -6.14 -15.17 -1.24
N LEU A 52 -7.32 -14.54 -1.31
CA LEU A 52 -7.40 -13.11 -1.69
C LEU A 52 -6.61 -12.23 -0.71
N ASP A 53 -6.79 -12.45 0.59
CA ASP A 53 -6.13 -11.65 1.64
C ASP A 53 -4.61 -11.81 1.58
N GLU A 54 -4.12 -13.02 1.32
CA GLU A 54 -2.70 -13.28 1.16
C GLU A 54 -2.10 -12.65 -0.10
N ARG A 55 -2.87 -12.55 -1.20
CA ARG A 55 -2.40 -11.80 -2.39
C ARG A 55 -2.30 -10.31 -2.10
N ILE A 56 -3.26 -9.77 -1.35
CA ILE A 56 -3.24 -8.37 -0.93
C ILE A 56 -2.04 -8.15 -0.01
N ALA A 57 -1.80 -9.04 0.95
CA ALA A 57 -0.64 -8.99 1.83
C ALA A 57 0.68 -9.01 1.05
N LEU A 58 0.83 -9.93 0.09
CA LEU A 58 2.03 -10.02 -0.74
C LEU A 58 2.26 -8.72 -1.54
N ARG A 59 1.22 -8.16 -2.16
CA ARG A 59 1.32 -6.88 -2.87
C ARG A 59 1.69 -5.72 -1.93
N ASN A 60 1.11 -5.69 -0.74
CA ASN A 60 1.44 -4.66 0.25
C ASN A 60 2.90 -4.78 0.70
N LEU A 61 3.45 -6.00 0.85
CA LEU A 61 4.87 -6.20 1.15
C LEU A 61 5.76 -5.69 0.00
N GLU A 62 5.38 -5.90 -1.26
CA GLU A 62 6.10 -5.34 -2.42
C GLU A 62 6.08 -3.79 -2.42
N ASP A 63 4.93 -3.19 -2.09
CA ASP A 63 4.82 -1.73 -1.98
C ASP A 63 5.69 -1.19 -0.83
N LEU A 64 5.77 -1.92 0.29
CA LEU A 64 6.63 -1.56 1.42
C LEU A 64 8.11 -1.70 1.08
N ASP A 65 8.52 -2.75 0.34
CA ASP A 65 9.90 -2.90 -0.14
C ASP A 65 10.31 -1.68 -0.99
N TYR A 66 9.43 -1.21 -1.87
CA TYR A 66 9.66 0.00 -2.67
C TYR A 66 9.83 1.25 -1.80
N LEU A 67 9.03 1.39 -0.73
CA LEU A 67 9.12 2.53 0.19
C LEU A 67 10.37 2.49 1.08
N GLU A 68 10.88 1.30 1.39
CA GLU A 68 12.12 1.11 2.15
C GLU A 68 13.38 1.19 1.26
N GLY A 69 13.22 1.07 -0.06
CA GLY A 69 14.31 1.05 -1.02
C GLY A 69 15.06 -0.28 -1.08
N CYS A 70 14.36 -1.38 -0.81
CA CYS A 70 14.88 -2.75 -0.83
C CYS A 70 14.55 -3.48 -2.14
#